data_AF-A0A6B2C7H8-F1
#
_entry.id   AF-A0A6B2C7H8-F1
#
_cell.length_a   1.000
_cell.length_b   1.000
_cell.length_c   1.000
_cell.angle_alpha   90.00
_cell.angle_beta   90.00
_cell.angle_gamma   90.00
#
_symmetry.space_group_name_H-M   'P 1'
#
loop_
_entity.id
_entity.type
_entity.pdbx_description
1 polymer ?
#
loop_
_entity_poly.entity_id
_entity_poly.type
_entity_poly.pdbx_seq_one_letter_code
_entity_poly.pdbx_strand_id
1 'polypeptide(L)'
;MVSIEEVEKYLGSKITDPYGRVVGVLSSIYSDVDGNVSGVEVVSEDYSIKYVGSERLVISHDGLIILPEWKVEALKVEAQLDRARKRARAIEDLYLNKEISSQAYEEMKKQIEATLSRLKEKAKQVRSVLRKRLGEVEDEILHVDKAMNHLKLVYTSGEISEQRFKQSIDMLRSSKNKFIEEKKDLEKHIELIEKLETEISAPVKQPQITTISPQSVQQPQTAQSQTQQSPINVIITA
;
A
#
# COMPACT_ATOMS: atom_id res chain seq x y z
N MET A 1 4.23 -3.63 -16.14
CA MET A 1 3.39 -3.26 -17.29
C MET A 1 2.72 -4.53 -17.76
N VAL A 2 1.48 -4.43 -18.23
CA VAL A 2 0.72 -5.60 -18.68
C VAL A 2 0.97 -5.78 -20.18
N SER A 3 1.33 -7.00 -20.60
CA SER A 3 1.60 -7.31 -22.00
C SER A 3 0.34 -7.71 -22.76
N ILE A 4 0.34 -7.54 -24.08
CA ILE A 4 -0.80 -7.92 -24.94
C ILE A 4 -1.06 -9.43 -24.88
N GLU A 5 -0.01 -10.25 -24.84
CA GLU A 5 -0.10 -11.71 -24.76
C GLU A 5 -0.84 -12.17 -23.50
N GLU A 6 -0.71 -11.42 -22.41
CA GLU A 6 -1.41 -11.74 -21.17
C GLU A 6 -2.88 -11.32 -21.19
N VAL A 7 -3.26 -10.31 -21.97
CA VAL A 7 -4.61 -9.73 -21.98
C VAL A 7 -5.49 -10.31 -23.07
N GLU A 8 -4.92 -10.66 -24.23
CA GLU A 8 -5.69 -11.12 -25.40
C GLU A 8 -6.54 -12.37 -25.11
N LYS A 9 -6.07 -13.26 -24.23
CA LYS A 9 -6.79 -14.45 -23.79
C LYS A 9 -8.12 -14.17 -23.08
N TYR A 10 -8.36 -12.92 -22.68
CA TYR A 10 -9.60 -12.49 -22.03
C TYR A 10 -10.56 -11.76 -22.97
N LEU A 11 -10.24 -11.56 -24.25
CA LEU A 11 -11.16 -10.93 -25.21
C LEU A 11 -12.48 -11.72 -25.29
N GLY A 12 -13.60 -11.00 -25.26
CA GLY A 12 -14.94 -11.59 -25.20
C GLY A 12 -15.33 -12.22 -23.86
N SER A 13 -14.43 -12.23 -22.87
CA SER A 13 -14.69 -12.79 -21.54
C SER A 13 -15.26 -11.75 -20.58
N LYS A 14 -16.02 -12.23 -19.57
CA LYS A 14 -16.48 -11.39 -18.46
C LYS A 14 -15.30 -10.99 -17.59
N ILE A 15 -15.19 -9.70 -17.31
CA ILE A 15 -14.14 -9.12 -16.47
C ILE A 15 -14.75 -8.73 -15.13
N THR A 16 -14.01 -8.94 -14.05
CA THR A 16 -14.49 -8.63 -12.70
C THR A 16 -13.70 -7.52 -12.03
N ASP A 17 -14.27 -6.97 -10.98
CA ASP A 17 -13.53 -6.14 -10.03
C ASP A 17 -12.87 -7.00 -8.93
N PRO A 18 -12.08 -6.41 -8.02
CA PRO A 18 -11.41 -7.15 -6.95
C PRO A 18 -12.34 -7.88 -5.97
N TYR A 19 -13.64 -7.58 -6.00
CA TYR A 19 -14.64 -8.15 -5.12
C TYR A 19 -15.51 -9.18 -5.86
N GLY A 20 -15.14 -9.54 -7.11
CA GLY A 20 -15.82 -10.56 -7.90
C GLY A 20 -17.16 -10.10 -8.48
N ARG A 21 -17.39 -8.79 -8.64
CA ARG A 21 -18.54 -8.26 -9.40
C ARG A 21 -18.15 -8.19 -10.87
N VAL A 22 -19.05 -8.60 -11.75
CA VAL A 22 -18.83 -8.47 -13.19
C VAL A 22 -18.93 -7.00 -13.57
N VAL A 23 -17.86 -6.47 -14.12
CA VAL A 23 -17.79 -5.08 -14.63
C VAL A 23 -18.37 -5.01 -16.04
N GLY A 24 -18.14 -6.05 -16.83
CA GLY A 24 -18.60 -6.14 -18.21
C GLY A 24 -17.85 -7.20 -19.00
N VAL A 25 -17.87 -7.06 -20.32
CA VAL A 25 -17.15 -7.94 -21.26
C VAL A 25 -16.02 -7.17 -21.92
N LEU A 26 -14.82 -7.74 -21.97
CA LEU A 26 -13.67 -7.15 -22.65
C LEU A 26 -13.89 -7.18 -24.16
N SER A 27 -13.91 -6.01 -24.81
CA SER A 27 -14.23 -5.89 -26.24
C SER A 27 -13.03 -5.55 -27.11
N SER A 28 -12.07 -4.77 -26.63
CA SER A 28 -10.89 -4.40 -27.41
C SER A 28 -9.70 -4.07 -26.50
N ILE A 29 -8.50 -4.11 -27.08
CA ILE A 29 -7.22 -3.84 -26.41
C ILE A 29 -6.48 -2.78 -27.22
N TYR A 30 -5.91 -1.80 -26.54
CA TYR A 30 -5.00 -0.82 -27.10
C TYR A 30 -3.59 -1.13 -26.61
N SER A 31 -2.63 -1.22 -27.54
CA SER A 31 -1.23 -1.51 -27.22
C SER A 31 -0.28 -0.72 -28.12
N ASP A 32 0.97 -0.56 -27.66
CA ASP A 32 2.05 0.00 -28.45
C ASP A 32 2.77 -1.07 -29.30
N VAL A 33 3.74 -0.63 -30.11
CA VAL A 33 4.54 -1.52 -30.98
C VAL A 33 5.42 -2.50 -30.21
N ASP A 34 5.68 -2.23 -28.93
CA ASP A 34 6.48 -3.07 -28.04
C ASP A 34 5.59 -4.11 -27.32
N GLY A 35 4.29 -4.13 -27.59
CA GLY A 35 3.32 -5.06 -27.00
C GLY A 35 2.84 -4.66 -25.61
N ASN A 36 3.14 -3.44 -25.13
CA ASN A 36 2.61 -2.96 -23.86
C ASN A 36 1.18 -2.48 -24.03
N VAL A 37 0.28 -2.99 -23.20
CA VAL A 37 -1.12 -2.56 -23.21
C VAL A 37 -1.22 -1.17 -22.58
N SER A 38 -1.83 -0.23 -23.29
CA SER A 38 -2.15 1.12 -22.80
C SER A 38 -3.52 1.18 -22.13
N GLY A 39 -4.46 0.33 -22.57
CA GLY A 39 -5.80 0.20 -22.00
C GLY A 39 -6.70 -0.76 -22.78
N VAL A 40 -7.96 -0.84 -22.38
CA VAL A 40 -8.97 -1.74 -22.96
C VAL A 40 -10.34 -1.08 -23.02
N GLU A 41 -11.22 -1.54 -23.92
CA GLU A 41 -12.66 -1.21 -23.86
C GLU A 41 -13.44 -2.32 -23.16
N VAL A 42 -14.33 -1.93 -22.24
CA VAL A 42 -15.24 -2.83 -21.56
C VAL A 42 -16.68 -2.45 -21.87
N VAL A 43 -17.44 -3.43 -22.36
CA VAL A 43 -18.87 -3.30 -22.60
C VAL A 43 -19.59 -3.69 -21.31
N SER A 44 -20.25 -2.72 -20.68
CA SER A 44 -21.06 -2.92 -19.48
C SER A 44 -22.40 -3.60 -19.83
N GLU A 45 -23.15 -4.10 -18.83
CA GLU A 45 -24.44 -4.76 -19.06
C GLU A 45 -25.51 -3.84 -19.67
N ASP A 46 -25.36 -2.52 -19.49
CA ASP A 46 -26.21 -1.48 -20.10
C ASP A 46 -25.78 -1.11 -21.54
N TYR A 47 -24.87 -1.88 -22.14
CA TYR A 47 -24.26 -1.66 -23.45
C TYR A 47 -23.42 -0.37 -23.54
N SER A 48 -23.13 0.31 -22.43
CA SER A 48 -22.16 1.40 -22.41
C SER A 48 -20.75 0.84 -22.60
N ILE A 49 -19.96 1.51 -23.44
CA ILE A 49 -18.56 1.17 -23.69
C ILE A 49 -17.69 2.15 -22.91
N LYS A 50 -16.77 1.63 -22.12
CA LYS A 50 -15.87 2.43 -21.27
C LYS A 50 -14.42 2.03 -21.49
N TYR A 51 -13.60 3.04 -21.76
CA TYR A 51 -12.16 2.89 -21.79
C TYR A 51 -11.60 2.73 -20.38
N VAL A 52 -10.72 1.75 -20.19
CA VAL A 52 -10.02 1.48 -18.94
C VAL A 52 -8.52 1.48 -19.19
N GLY A 53 -7.82 2.43 -18.56
CA GLY A 53 -6.37 2.54 -18.64
C GLY A 53 -5.64 1.34 -18.02
N SER A 54 -4.47 1.03 -18.57
CA SER A 54 -3.61 -0.09 -18.14
C SER A 54 -3.25 -0.07 -16.66
N GLU A 55 -3.21 1.10 -16.02
CA GLU A 55 -2.92 1.26 -14.59
C GLU A 55 -3.99 0.64 -13.67
N ARG A 56 -5.18 0.35 -14.22
CA ARG A 56 -6.27 -0.32 -13.52
C ARG A 56 -6.35 -1.81 -13.79
N LEU A 57 -5.53 -2.33 -14.71
CA LEU A 57 -5.57 -3.73 -15.13
C LEU A 57 -4.65 -4.57 -14.25
N VAL A 58 -5.20 -5.63 -13.67
CA VAL A 58 -4.46 -6.60 -12.86
C VAL A 58 -4.78 -7.99 -13.34
N ILE A 59 -3.76 -8.75 -13.74
CA ILE A 59 -3.92 -10.16 -14.07
C ILE A 59 -3.79 -10.97 -12.78
N SER A 60 -4.83 -11.73 -12.49
CA SER A 60 -4.88 -12.68 -11.39
C SER A 60 -4.98 -14.10 -11.95
N HIS A 61 -4.77 -15.10 -11.09
CA HIS A 61 -5.03 -16.50 -11.41
C HIS A 61 -6.46 -16.74 -11.94
N ASP A 62 -7.45 -16.02 -11.42
CA ASP A 62 -8.86 -16.16 -11.78
C ASP A 62 -9.27 -15.37 -13.04
N GLY A 63 -8.41 -14.49 -13.54
CA GLY A 63 -8.70 -13.69 -14.73
C GLY A 63 -8.15 -12.27 -14.70
N LEU A 64 -8.57 -11.48 -15.69
CA LEU A 64 -8.32 -10.04 -15.72
C LEU A 64 -9.26 -9.34 -14.73
N ILE A 65 -8.67 -8.50 -13.87
CA ILE A 65 -9.36 -7.72 -12.85
C ILE A 65 -9.20 -6.24 -13.17
N ILE A 66 -10.30 -5.48 -13.05
CA ILE A 66 -10.30 -4.02 -13.17
C ILE A 66 -10.38 -3.40 -11.79
N LEU A 67 -9.33 -2.68 -11.40
CA LEU A 67 -9.32 -1.91 -10.16
C LEU A 67 -10.32 -0.73 -10.26
N PRO A 68 -11.10 -0.48 -9.20
CA PRO A 68 -11.83 0.77 -9.05
C PRO A 68 -10.89 1.97 -9.05
N GLU A 69 -11.35 3.11 -9.57
CA GLU A 69 -10.54 4.33 -9.68
C GLU A 69 -10.03 4.80 -8.32
N TRP A 70 -10.92 4.82 -7.33
CA TRP A 70 -10.56 5.20 -5.95
C TRP A 70 -9.39 4.36 -5.41
N LYS A 71 -9.31 3.07 -5.79
CA LYS A 71 -8.28 2.15 -5.29
C LYS A 71 -6.93 2.45 -5.93
N VAL A 72 -6.92 2.75 -7.23
CA VAL A 72 -5.70 3.19 -7.92
C VAL A 72 -5.19 4.50 -7.33
N GLU A 73 -6.09 5.45 -7.04
CA GLU A 73 -5.73 6.72 -6.42
C GLU A 73 -5.18 6.56 -4.99
N ALA A 74 -5.80 5.70 -4.18
CA ALA A 74 -5.35 5.34 -2.84
C ALA A 74 -3.94 4.76 -2.87
N LEU A 75 -3.72 3.69 -3.65
CA LEU A 75 -2.40 3.05 -3.79
C LEU A 75 -1.33 4.04 -4.27
N LYS A 76 -1.69 4.92 -5.21
CA LYS A 76 -0.78 5.94 -5.73
C LYS A 76 -0.38 6.95 -4.66
N VAL A 77 -1.34 7.47 -3.89
CA VAL A 77 -1.03 8.48 -2.86
C VAL A 77 -0.29 7.85 -1.68
N GLU A 78 -0.64 6.64 -1.25
CA GLU A 78 0.06 5.88 -0.21
C GLU A 78 1.54 5.68 -0.57
N ALA A 79 1.81 5.18 -1.78
CA ALA A 79 3.17 4.96 -2.24
C ALA A 79 3.96 6.27 -2.41
N GLN A 80 3.28 7.36 -2.79
CA GLN A 80 3.91 8.69 -2.87
C GLN A 80 4.26 9.25 -1.49
N LEU A 81 3.36 9.13 -0.51
CA LEU A 81 3.59 9.56 0.88
C LEU A 81 4.75 8.77 1.52
N ASP A 82 4.76 7.45 1.39
CA ASP A 82 5.82 6.59 1.93
C ASP A 82 7.19 6.95 1.34
N ARG A 83 7.30 7.07 0.01
CA ARG A 83 8.55 7.47 -0.64
C ARG A 83 9.02 8.86 -0.23
N ALA A 84 8.10 9.83 -0.14
CA ALA A 84 8.45 11.19 0.26
C ALA A 84 8.95 11.23 1.72
N ARG A 85 8.31 10.49 2.62
CA ARG A 85 8.74 10.36 4.01
C ARG A 85 10.12 9.71 4.14
N LYS A 86 10.38 8.62 3.42
CA LYS A 86 11.70 7.96 3.41
C LYS A 86 12.80 8.89 2.91
N ARG A 87 12.51 9.69 1.87
CA ARG A 87 13.44 10.71 1.37
C ARG A 87 13.70 11.80 2.39
N ALA A 88 12.68 12.29 3.09
CA ALA A 88 12.86 13.29 4.15
C ALA A 88 13.81 12.78 5.25
N ARG A 89 13.63 11.54 5.71
CA ARG A 89 14.54 10.91 6.69
C ARG A 89 15.96 10.76 6.16
N ALA A 90 16.12 10.31 4.93
CA ALA A 90 17.45 10.17 4.32
C ALA A 90 18.18 11.51 4.23
N ILE A 91 17.48 12.61 3.93
CA ILE A 91 18.07 13.96 3.92
C ILE A 91 18.56 14.36 5.32
N GLU A 92 17.79 14.07 6.37
CA GLU A 92 18.21 14.31 7.76
C GLU A 92 19.42 13.46 8.15
N ASP A 93 19.41 12.17 7.85
CA ASP A 93 20.51 11.25 8.17
C ASP A 93 21.82 11.65 7.49
N LEU A 94 21.77 12.01 6.20
CA LEU A 94 22.93 12.50 5.45
C LEU A 94 23.52 13.77 6.08
N TYR A 95 22.68 14.67 6.58
CA TYR A 95 23.13 15.88 7.26
C TYR A 95 23.75 15.57 8.62
N LEU A 96 23.14 14.70 9.42
CA LEU A 96 23.66 14.27 10.72
C LEU A 96 25.02 13.56 10.60
N ASN A 97 25.20 12.75 9.56
CA ASN A 97 26.46 12.08 9.26
C ASN A 97 27.51 13.00 8.61
N LYS A 98 27.19 14.28 8.38
CA LYS A 98 28.04 15.28 7.71
C LYS A 98 28.45 14.88 6.29
N GLU A 99 27.63 14.08 5.61
CA GLU A 99 27.85 13.64 4.23
C GLU A 99 27.46 14.73 3.22
N ILE A 100 26.64 15.70 3.64
CA ILE A 100 26.19 16.85 2.82
C ILE A 100 26.44 18.18 3.54
N SER A 101 26.61 19.26 2.76
CA SER A 101 26.78 20.61 3.30
C SER A 101 25.45 21.18 3.82
N SER A 102 25.52 22.15 4.74
CA SER A 102 24.32 22.84 5.26
C SER A 102 23.51 23.52 4.16
N GLN A 103 24.17 24.06 3.13
CA GLN A 103 23.48 24.66 1.98
C GLN A 103 22.70 23.61 1.17
N ALA A 104 23.31 22.46 0.88
CA ALA A 104 22.65 21.38 0.15
C ALA A 104 21.49 20.76 0.95
N TYR A 105 21.67 20.62 2.27
CA TYR A 105 20.61 20.17 3.17
C TYR A 105 19.40 21.09 3.13
N GLU A 106 19.59 22.40 3.29
CA GLU A 106 18.47 23.37 3.32
C GLU A 106 17.70 23.40 2.00
N GLU A 107 18.39 23.31 0.87
CA GLU A 107 17.75 23.22 -0.46
C GLU A 107 16.91 21.94 -0.61
N MET A 108 17.49 20.78 -0.31
CA MET A 108 16.79 19.48 -0.40
C MET A 108 15.62 19.41 0.59
N LYS A 109 15.79 19.94 1.80
CA LYS A 109 14.75 20.02 2.82
C LYS A 109 13.57 20.85 2.34
N LYS A 110 13.82 22.05 1.80
CA LYS A 110 12.77 22.91 1.24
C LYS A 110 11.99 22.22 0.12
N GLN A 111 12.69 21.50 -0.78
CA GLN A 111 12.05 20.77 -1.87
C GLN A 111 11.16 19.61 -1.38
N ILE A 112 11.65 18.83 -0.40
CA ILE A 112 10.87 17.70 0.14
C ILE A 112 9.68 18.18 0.98
N GLU A 113 9.81 19.27 1.73
CA GLU A 113 8.71 19.88 2.49
C GLU A 113 7.59 20.38 1.57
N ALA A 114 7.95 21.07 0.47
CA ALA A 114 6.98 21.49 -0.54
C ALA A 114 6.25 20.28 -1.17
N THR A 115 6.98 19.21 -1.45
CA THR A 115 6.41 17.97 -1.98
C THR A 115 5.46 17.31 -0.98
N LEU A 116 5.86 17.21 0.29
CA LEU A 116 5.03 16.64 1.36
C LEU A 116 3.76 17.47 1.58
N SER A 117 3.84 18.79 1.55
CA SER A 117 2.68 19.68 1.66
C SER A 117 1.65 19.40 0.54
N ARG A 118 2.11 19.31 -0.72
CA ARG A 118 1.25 18.95 -1.85
C ARG A 118 0.64 17.55 -1.70
N LEU A 119 1.43 16.58 -1.23
CA LEU A 119 0.96 15.21 -1.03
C LEU A 119 -0.07 15.10 0.10
N LYS A 120 0.05 15.88 1.17
CA LYS A 120 -0.97 15.97 2.22
C LYS A 120 -2.30 16.48 1.67
N GLU A 121 -2.28 17.51 0.84
CA GLU A 121 -3.53 18.01 0.24
C GLU A 121 -4.18 16.98 -0.68
N LYS A 122 -3.37 16.31 -1.51
CA LYS A 122 -3.85 15.19 -2.33
C LYS A 122 -4.40 14.03 -1.49
N ALA A 123 -3.75 13.69 -0.38
CA ALA A 123 -4.19 12.64 0.54
C ALA A 123 -5.57 12.94 1.14
N LYS A 124 -5.82 14.20 1.53
CA LYS A 124 -7.15 14.65 1.98
C LYS A 124 -8.21 14.50 0.90
N GLN A 125 -7.90 14.89 -0.34
CA GLN A 125 -8.81 14.75 -1.48
C GLN A 125 -9.17 13.28 -1.72
N VAL A 126 -8.16 12.40 -1.79
CA VAL A 126 -8.38 10.95 -1.95
C VAL A 126 -9.20 10.39 -0.78
N ARG A 127 -8.89 10.75 0.47
CA ARG A 127 -9.69 10.34 1.64
C ARG A 127 -11.13 10.81 1.56
N SER A 128 -11.40 11.99 1.03
CA SER A 128 -12.77 12.47 0.81
C SER A 128 -13.52 11.59 -0.20
N VAL A 129 -12.87 11.22 -1.31
CA VAL A 129 -13.42 10.27 -2.30
C VAL A 129 -13.68 8.91 -1.67
N LEU A 130 -12.73 8.36 -0.90
CA LEU A 130 -12.89 7.09 -0.20
C LEU A 130 -14.04 7.11 0.81
N ARG A 131 -14.18 8.19 1.60
CA ARG A 131 -15.27 8.34 2.57
C ARG A 131 -16.63 8.48 1.91
N LYS A 132 -16.70 9.19 0.78
CA LYS A 132 -17.93 9.26 -0.01
C LYS A 132 -18.32 7.87 -0.50
N ARG A 133 -17.38 7.15 -1.11
CA ARG A 133 -17.61 5.78 -1.59
C ARG A 133 -17.97 4.81 -0.46
N LEU A 134 -17.37 4.97 0.72
CA LEU A 134 -17.71 4.19 1.91
C LEU A 134 -19.18 4.37 2.29
N GLY A 135 -19.68 5.61 2.32
CA GLY A 135 -21.09 5.88 2.57
C GLY A 135 -22.02 5.24 1.53
N GLU A 136 -21.67 5.34 0.24
CA GLU A 136 -22.43 4.66 -0.84
C GLU A 136 -22.48 3.14 -0.64
N VAL A 137 -21.36 2.51 -0.27
CA VAL A 137 -21.29 1.07 -0.01
C VAL A 137 -22.10 0.68 1.23
N GLU A 138 -22.10 1.51 2.28
CA GLU A 138 -22.93 1.28 3.47
C GLU A 138 -24.42 1.36 3.17
N ASP A 139 -24.83 2.32 2.34
CA ASP A 139 -26.20 2.44 1.86
C ASP A 139 -26.64 1.22 1.03
N GLU A 140 -25.76 0.71 0.15
CA GLU A 140 -26.01 -0.51 -0.62
C GLU A 140 -26.16 -1.74 0.29
N ILE A 141 -25.31 -1.88 1.31
CA ILE A 141 -25.42 -2.98 2.30
C ILE A 141 -26.79 -2.91 3.00
N LEU A 142 -27.21 -1.72 3.43
CA LEU A 142 -28.51 -1.52 4.07
C LEU A 142 -29.66 -1.82 3.10
N HIS A 143 -29.53 -1.46 1.82
CA HIS A 143 -30.51 -1.75 0.79
C HIS A 143 -30.68 -3.26 0.57
N VAL A 144 -29.57 -3.99 0.48
CA VAL A 144 -29.58 -5.46 0.38
C VAL A 144 -30.23 -6.09 1.63
N ASP A 145 -29.94 -5.58 2.83
CA ASP A 145 -30.58 -6.07 4.06
C ASP A 145 -32.10 -5.88 4.07
N LYS A 146 -32.58 -4.73 3.60
CA LYS A 146 -34.02 -4.49 3.41
C LYS A 146 -34.61 -5.49 2.43
N ALA A 147 -33.98 -5.67 1.26
CA ALA A 147 -34.44 -6.63 0.25
C ALA A 147 -34.50 -8.07 0.81
N MET A 148 -33.49 -8.48 1.58
CA MET A 148 -33.47 -9.79 2.24
C MET A 148 -34.63 -9.95 3.25
N ASN A 149 -34.98 -8.90 4.00
CA ASN A 149 -36.09 -8.94 4.95
C ASN A 149 -37.44 -9.02 4.25
N HIS A 150 -37.64 -8.24 3.18
CA HIS A 150 -38.84 -8.35 2.34
C HIS A 150 -38.97 -9.75 1.73
N LEU A 151 -37.87 -10.32 1.24
CA LEU A 151 -37.85 -11.68 0.69
C LEU A 151 -38.23 -12.74 1.75
N LYS A 152 -37.74 -12.60 2.99
CA LYS A 152 -38.12 -13.48 4.09
C LYS A 152 -39.59 -13.34 4.47
N LEU A 153 -40.15 -12.13 4.42
CA LEU A 153 -41.56 -11.89 4.71
C LEU A 153 -42.45 -12.64 3.72
N VAL A 154 -42.24 -12.44 2.41
CA VAL A 154 -43.05 -13.11 1.37
C VAL A 154 -42.87 -14.63 1.35
N TYR A 155 -41.72 -15.14 1.80
CA TYR A 155 -41.52 -16.57 2.01
C TYR A 155 -42.31 -17.08 3.22
N THR A 156 -42.24 -16.36 4.34
CA THR A 156 -42.88 -16.77 5.60
C THR A 156 -44.41 -16.67 5.51
N SER A 157 -44.94 -15.75 4.70
CA SER A 157 -46.38 -15.67 4.37
C SER A 157 -46.86 -16.75 3.39
N GLY A 158 -45.95 -17.56 2.84
CA GLY A 158 -46.28 -18.62 1.89
C GLY A 158 -46.53 -18.12 0.46
N GLU A 159 -46.19 -16.88 0.13
CA GLU A 159 -46.39 -16.31 -1.22
C GLU A 159 -45.39 -16.84 -2.25
N ILE A 160 -44.23 -17.35 -1.81
CA ILE A 160 -43.22 -17.95 -2.67
C ILE A 160 -42.77 -19.32 -2.19
N SER A 161 -42.41 -20.20 -3.13
CA SER A 161 -41.86 -21.53 -2.81
C SER A 161 -40.47 -21.45 -2.16
N GLU A 162 -40.13 -22.45 -1.34
CA GLU A 162 -38.80 -22.59 -0.72
C GLU A 162 -37.65 -22.57 -1.73
N GLN A 163 -37.81 -23.25 -2.87
CA GLN A 163 -36.78 -23.27 -3.92
C GLN A 163 -36.45 -21.86 -4.42
N ARG A 164 -37.47 -21.04 -4.69
CA ARG A 164 -37.30 -19.65 -5.15
C ARG A 164 -36.72 -18.76 -4.07
N PHE A 165 -37.17 -18.94 -2.82
CA PHE A 165 -36.60 -18.23 -1.67
C PHE A 165 -35.11 -18.51 -1.54
N LYS A 166 -34.70 -19.79 -1.57
CA LYS A 166 -33.30 -20.20 -1.42
C LYS A 166 -32.39 -19.61 -2.50
N GLN A 167 -32.81 -19.70 -3.76
CA GLN A 167 -32.06 -19.12 -4.88
C GLN A 167 -31.83 -17.61 -4.70
N SER A 168 -32.90 -16.87 -4.40
CA SER A 168 -32.83 -15.41 -4.26
C SER A 168 -32.07 -14.96 -3.01
N ILE A 169 -32.23 -15.64 -1.86
CA ILE A 169 -31.53 -15.27 -0.63
C ILE A 169 -30.04 -15.53 -0.73
N ASP A 170 -29.61 -16.59 -1.42
CA ASP A 170 -28.19 -16.89 -1.62
C ASP A 170 -27.54 -15.87 -2.56
N MET A 171 -28.26 -15.41 -3.59
CA MET A 171 -27.82 -14.30 -4.45
C MET A 171 -27.62 -13.00 -3.65
N LEU A 172 -28.59 -12.63 -2.80
CA LEU A 172 -28.50 -11.42 -1.98
C LEU A 172 -27.35 -11.51 -0.95
N ARG A 173 -27.16 -12.68 -0.32
CA ARG A 173 -26.01 -12.92 0.59
C ARG A 173 -24.68 -12.76 -0.13
N SER A 174 -24.55 -13.34 -1.33
CA SER A 174 -23.34 -13.20 -2.15
C SER A 174 -23.09 -11.72 -2.47
N SER A 175 -24.11 -10.99 -2.92
CA SER A 175 -24.01 -9.54 -3.19
C SER A 175 -23.58 -8.75 -1.96
N LYS A 176 -24.22 -8.98 -0.81
CA LYS A 176 -23.85 -8.35 0.47
C LYS A 176 -22.39 -8.59 0.83
N ASN A 177 -21.90 -9.83 0.69
CA ASN A 177 -20.52 -10.17 1.01
C ASN A 177 -19.53 -9.37 0.14
N LYS A 178 -19.81 -9.18 -1.16
CA LYS A 178 -18.95 -8.37 -2.05
C LYS A 178 -18.87 -6.91 -1.60
N PHE A 179 -19.99 -6.33 -1.17
CA PHE A 179 -20.00 -4.97 -0.61
C PHE A 179 -19.26 -4.88 0.73
N ILE A 180 -19.36 -5.90 1.59
CA ILE A 180 -18.61 -5.96 2.85
C ILE A 180 -17.10 -6.00 2.60
N GLU A 181 -16.64 -6.77 1.60
CA GLU A 181 -15.22 -6.80 1.25
C GLU A 181 -14.74 -5.46 0.68
N GLU A 182 -15.54 -4.79 -0.16
CA GLU A 182 -15.25 -3.42 -0.60
C GLU A 182 -15.17 -2.44 0.58
N LYS A 183 -16.12 -2.53 1.52
CA LYS A 183 -16.14 -1.70 2.73
C LYS A 183 -14.84 -1.84 3.53
N LYS A 184 -14.42 -3.08 3.82
CA LYS A 184 -13.18 -3.34 4.56
C LYS A 184 -11.94 -2.77 3.85
N ASP A 185 -11.91 -2.86 2.53
CA ASP A 185 -10.81 -2.37 1.72
C ASP A 185 -10.74 -0.83 1.73
N LEU A 186 -11.89 -0.15 1.65
CA LEU A 186 -12.00 1.29 1.81
C LEU A 186 -11.53 1.74 3.20
N GLU A 187 -12.00 1.10 4.27
CA GLU A 187 -11.61 1.39 5.65
C GLU A 187 -10.09 1.25 5.83
N LYS A 188 -9.52 0.15 5.33
CA LYS A 188 -8.07 -0.10 5.35
C LYS A 188 -7.27 1.01 4.66
N HIS A 189 -7.67 1.42 3.47
CA HIS A 189 -6.98 2.46 2.71
C HIS A 189 -7.13 3.84 3.38
N ILE A 190 -8.31 4.15 3.95
CA ILE A 190 -8.49 5.38 4.74
C ILE A 190 -7.55 5.40 5.95
N GLU A 191 -7.51 4.32 6.73
CA GLU A 191 -6.64 4.21 7.91
C GLU A 191 -5.15 4.33 7.55
N LEU A 192 -4.73 3.66 6.48
CA LEU A 192 -3.33 3.69 6.03
C LEU A 192 -2.91 5.10 5.60
N ILE A 193 -3.76 5.82 4.85
CA ILE A 193 -3.47 7.20 4.47
C ILE A 193 -3.38 8.08 5.73
N GLU A 194 -4.32 7.96 6.67
CA GLU A 194 -4.31 8.73 7.93
C GLU A 194 -3.05 8.47 8.77
N LYS A 195 -2.60 7.22 8.84
CA LYS A 195 -1.35 6.84 9.48
C LYS A 195 -0.15 7.49 8.80
N LEU A 196 -0.06 7.40 7.47
CA LEU A 196 1.05 7.99 6.70
C LEU A 196 1.10 9.52 6.86
N GLU A 197 -0.05 10.20 6.89
CA GLU A 197 -0.13 11.65 7.13
C GLU A 197 0.35 12.05 8.54
N THR A 198 -0.04 11.27 9.55
CA THR A 198 0.37 11.49 10.94
C THR A 198 1.86 11.28 11.13
N GLU A 199 2.40 10.22 10.52
CA GLU A 199 3.82 9.85 10.59
C GLU A 199 4.75 10.82 9.83
N ILE A 200 4.22 11.62 8.89
CA ILE A 200 4.93 12.74 8.26
C ILE A 200 4.99 13.95 9.20
N SER A 201 4.04 14.08 10.12
CA SER A 201 3.95 15.22 11.04
C SER A 201 4.63 14.97 12.39
N ALA A 202 4.98 13.72 12.69
CA ALA A 202 5.73 13.37 13.88
C ALA A 202 7.21 13.78 13.74
N PRO A 203 7.80 14.46 14.73
CA PRO A 203 9.24 14.72 14.73
C PRO A 203 9.98 13.37 14.68
N VAL A 204 11.04 13.31 13.87
CA VAL A 204 11.90 12.13 13.79
C VAL A 204 12.47 11.87 15.18
N LYS A 205 11.97 10.84 15.87
CA LYS A 205 12.64 10.32 17.06
C LYS A 205 13.99 9.81 16.60
N GLN A 206 15.04 10.52 17.00
CA GLN A 206 16.43 10.09 16.82
C GLN A 206 16.54 8.63 17.29
N PRO A 207 17.21 7.75 16.53
CA PRO A 207 17.66 6.49 17.07
C PRO A 207 18.53 6.78 18.30
N GLN A 208 18.14 6.27 19.46
CA GLN A 208 19.04 6.20 20.60
C GLN A 208 20.21 5.31 20.19
N ILE A 209 21.33 5.92 19.81
CA ILE A 209 22.62 5.23 19.74
C ILE A 209 22.83 4.70 21.16
N THR A 210 22.75 3.38 21.32
CA THR A 210 23.15 2.73 22.56
C THR A 210 24.64 2.99 22.70
N THR A 211 25.01 3.95 23.54
CA THR A 211 26.39 4.23 23.91
C THR A 211 26.95 2.99 24.58
N ILE A 212 27.64 2.15 23.79
CA ILE A 212 28.58 1.18 24.33
C ILE A 212 29.69 1.98 25.00
N SER A 213 29.67 1.99 26.33
CA SER A 213 30.75 2.50 27.18
C SER A 213 32.08 1.85 26.76
N PRO A 214 33.19 2.60 26.66
CA PRO A 214 34.48 2.03 26.33
C PRO A 214 34.95 1.14 27.49
N GLN A 215 34.93 -0.18 27.27
CA GLN A 215 35.69 -1.12 28.09
C GLN A 215 37.18 -0.90 27.84
N SER A 216 37.90 -0.85 28.96
CA SER A 216 39.33 -0.67 29.13
C SER A 216 40.15 -1.55 28.19
N VAL A 217 40.86 -0.93 27.25
CA VAL A 217 41.91 -1.60 26.48
C VAL A 217 43.15 -1.69 27.38
N GLN A 218 43.47 -2.89 27.85
CA GLN A 218 44.74 -3.18 28.52
C GLN A 218 45.90 -2.92 27.56
N GLN A 219 46.86 -2.10 27.99
CA GLN A 219 48.14 -1.88 27.33
C GLN A 219 49.02 -3.14 27.38
N PRO A 220 49.70 -3.51 26.28
CA PRO A 220 50.81 -4.46 26.34
C PRO A 220 52.05 -3.81 26.96
N GLN A 221 52.59 -4.41 28.02
CA GLN A 221 53.88 -4.03 28.61
C GLN A 221 55.02 -4.53 27.71
N THR A 222 55.73 -3.60 27.06
CA THR A 222 57.07 -3.85 26.51
C THR A 222 58.13 -3.55 27.56
N ALA A 223 58.82 -4.60 28.01
CA ALA A 223 60.02 -4.51 28.81
C ALA A 223 61.21 -4.06 27.96
N GLN A 224 61.91 -3.00 28.38
CA GLN A 224 63.30 -2.76 28.02
C GLN A 224 64.08 -2.39 29.27
N SER A 225 65.18 -3.12 29.46
CA SER A 225 66.11 -3.06 30.59
C SER A 225 67.29 -2.11 30.31
N GLN A 226 67.95 -1.70 31.41
CA GLN A 226 69.36 -1.28 31.61
C GLN A 226 69.39 0.01 32.46
N THR A 227 70.17 0.20 33.52
CA THR A 227 71.41 -0.39 34.09
C THR A 227 71.51 0.17 35.53
N GLN A 228 71.97 -0.50 36.59
CA GLN A 228 73.36 -0.76 37.04
C GLN A 228 73.21 -0.81 38.59
N GLN A 229 73.76 -1.74 39.39
CA GLN A 229 75.16 -1.89 39.73
C GLN A 229 75.40 -3.27 40.39
N SER A 230 76.49 -3.91 40.01
CA SER A 230 77.18 -5.01 40.70
C SER A 230 78.08 -4.42 41.83
N PRO A 231 78.78 -5.20 42.71
CA PRO A 231 79.15 -6.61 42.51
C PRO A 231 79.33 -7.52 43.77
N ILE A 232 79.63 -8.81 43.48
CA ILE A 232 80.56 -9.73 44.20
C ILE A 232 80.04 -10.34 45.54
N ASN A 233 80.01 -11.67 45.76
CA ASN A 233 81.09 -12.68 45.80
C ASN A 233 80.49 -14.10 45.67
N VAL A 234 80.99 -14.95 44.76
CA VAL A 234 81.94 -16.08 44.97
C VAL A 234 81.33 -17.37 45.53
N ILE A 235 81.48 -18.40 44.69
CA ILE A 235 81.14 -19.83 44.79
C ILE A 235 82.15 -20.53 45.72
N ILE A 236 81.75 -21.72 46.22
CA ILE A 236 82.52 -22.96 46.49
C ILE A 236 82.25 -23.39 47.96
N THR A 237 81.94 -24.63 48.35
CA THR A 237 81.62 -25.94 47.73
C THR A 237 81.22 -26.87 48.89
N ALA A 238 80.46 -27.93 48.57
CA ALA A 238 80.18 -29.15 49.36
C ALA A 238 79.04 -29.08 50.38
#